data_AF-A0A662M036-F1
#
_entry.id   AF-A0A662M036-F1
#
_cell.length_a   1.000
_cell.length_b   1.000
_cell.length_c   1.000
_cell.angle_alpha   90.00
_cell.angle_beta   90.00
_cell.angle_gamma   90.00
#
_symmetry.space_group_name_H-M   'P 1'
#
loop_
_entity.id
_entity.type
_entity.pdbx_description
1 polymer ?
#
loop_
_entity_poly.entity_id
_entity_poly.type
_entity_poly.pdbx_seq_one_letter_code
_entity_poly.pdbx_strand_id
1 'polypeptide(L)'
;MNHLKKIQHEIMCCTGCGYCKKACPTFDMGGTEADSGRGKIFLAYGLLSGEIEEDSSVIQTLQKCTLCGRCEQDCPSLVKISDIIHAARKDLHGVLPAHQKIIDSVAKYGNPFGMESESRKNEQRGVEAGDAKIAYFAGCMENYKEKGLKKAALSIFEKLGVDVAVIDNECCGNPVEIIGRENKQLSKIEKKLDDMAIKKIIFSCPSCMQSFLPLNKKFEIMHISQFLAGMDLNLKDAGMKLIYHDSSVLGRKLGIYEAPRKLLEMAGGFIEFKQHEELAQC
;
A
#
# COMPACT_ATOMS: atom_id res chain seq x y z
N MET A 1 -19.60 -16.43 -2.77
CA MET A 1 -18.23 -16.40 -3.34
C MET A 1 -18.25 -15.95 -4.79
N ASN A 2 -18.16 -14.64 -5.06
CA ASN A 2 -18.11 -14.07 -6.41
C ASN A 2 -16.67 -13.76 -6.85
N HIS A 3 -15.80 -13.38 -5.93
CA HIS A 3 -14.43 -13.01 -6.21
C HIS A 3 -13.52 -14.24 -6.41
N LEU A 4 -13.63 -15.24 -5.53
CA LEU A 4 -12.88 -16.49 -5.64
C LEU A 4 -13.20 -17.26 -6.93
N LYS A 5 -14.48 -17.26 -7.37
CA LYS A 5 -14.88 -17.88 -8.64
C LYS A 5 -14.15 -17.28 -9.84
N LYS A 6 -13.86 -15.97 -9.84
CA LYS A 6 -13.16 -15.29 -10.95
C LYS A 6 -11.70 -15.71 -11.08
N ILE A 7 -11.08 -16.14 -9.97
CA ILE A 7 -9.66 -16.51 -9.92
C ILE A 7 -9.45 -17.98 -9.57
N GLN A 8 -10.48 -18.83 -9.73
CA GLN A 8 -10.41 -20.24 -9.36
C GLN A 8 -9.22 -20.95 -10.01
N HIS A 9 -8.90 -20.65 -11.27
CA HIS A 9 -7.74 -21.21 -11.96
C HIS A 9 -6.42 -20.99 -11.19
N GLU A 10 -6.24 -19.79 -10.62
CA GLU A 10 -5.05 -19.41 -9.85
C GLU A 10 -4.93 -20.24 -8.56
N ILE A 11 -6.06 -20.53 -7.92
CA ILE A 11 -6.12 -21.44 -6.76
C ILE A 11 -5.68 -22.85 -7.15
N MET A 12 -6.14 -23.35 -8.30
CA MET A 12 -5.83 -24.68 -8.80
C MET A 12 -4.37 -24.84 -9.27
N CYS A 13 -3.65 -23.75 -9.55
CA CYS A 13 -2.22 -23.79 -9.85
C CYS A 13 -1.36 -24.20 -8.62
N CYS A 14 -1.90 -24.14 -7.41
CA CYS A 14 -1.17 -24.51 -6.21
C CYS A 14 -0.94 -26.03 -6.11
N THR A 15 0.33 -26.45 -6.18
CA THR A 15 0.74 -27.86 -6.04
C THR A 15 0.82 -28.34 -4.59
N GLY A 16 0.56 -27.47 -3.61
CA GLY A 16 0.62 -27.85 -2.20
C GLY A 16 2.03 -28.15 -1.67
N CYS A 17 3.11 -27.72 -2.34
CA CYS A 17 4.49 -28.04 -1.95
C CYS A 17 4.99 -27.38 -0.65
N GLY A 18 4.46 -26.21 -0.26
CA GLY A 18 4.76 -25.57 1.02
C GLY A 18 5.99 -24.64 1.06
N TYR A 19 6.64 -24.34 -0.07
CA TYR A 19 7.77 -23.38 -0.15
C TYR A 19 7.41 -22.00 0.42
N CYS A 20 6.15 -21.59 0.26
CA CYS A 20 5.60 -20.35 0.79
C CYS A 20 5.75 -20.20 2.33
N LYS A 21 6.00 -21.27 3.08
CA LYS A 21 6.12 -21.24 4.54
C LYS A 21 7.37 -20.51 5.00
N LYS A 22 8.52 -20.89 4.44
CA LYS A 22 9.86 -20.42 4.87
C LYS A 22 10.03 -18.90 4.74
N ALA A 23 9.31 -18.31 3.80
CA ALA A 23 9.38 -16.88 3.50
C ALA A 23 8.23 -16.07 4.14
N CYS A 24 7.34 -16.71 4.90
CA CYS A 24 6.13 -16.08 5.39
C CYS A 24 6.30 -15.62 6.85
N PRO A 25 6.37 -14.30 7.11
CA PRO A 25 6.56 -13.79 8.48
C PRO A 25 5.36 -14.11 9.38
N THR A 26 4.16 -14.26 8.82
CA THR A 26 2.98 -14.65 9.62
C THR A 26 3.05 -16.12 10.04
N PHE A 27 3.67 -16.98 9.23
CA PHE A 27 3.90 -18.36 9.60
C PHE A 27 4.98 -18.47 10.67
N ASP A 28 6.08 -17.72 10.55
CA ASP A 28 7.16 -17.70 11.55
C ASP A 28 6.65 -17.29 12.94
N MET A 29 5.66 -16.38 12.99
CA MET A 29 5.04 -15.93 14.24
C MET A 29 3.94 -16.87 14.75
N GLY A 30 3.10 -17.41 13.86
CA GLY A 30 1.92 -18.20 14.23
C GLY A 30 2.18 -19.70 14.40
N GLY A 31 3.12 -20.26 13.63
CA GLY A 31 3.55 -21.67 13.69
C GLY A 31 2.54 -22.70 13.18
N THR A 32 1.33 -22.32 12.78
CA THR A 32 0.31 -23.25 12.28
C THR A 32 0.28 -23.31 10.76
N GLU A 33 -0.14 -24.45 10.18
CA GLU A 33 -0.27 -24.59 8.72
C GLU A 33 -1.18 -23.50 8.12
N ALA A 34 -2.27 -23.18 8.82
CA ALA A 34 -3.26 -22.20 8.40
C ALA A 34 -2.68 -20.78 8.28
N ASP A 35 -1.61 -20.48 9.02
CA ASP A 35 -0.89 -19.20 8.92
C ASP A 35 0.04 -19.12 7.69
N SER A 36 0.30 -20.22 6.99
CA SER A 36 1.13 -20.22 5.77
C SER A 36 0.36 -19.77 4.52
N GLY A 37 1.08 -19.40 3.46
CA GLY A 37 0.46 -19.08 2.17
C GLY A 37 -0.39 -20.24 1.61
N ARG A 38 0.13 -21.47 1.66
CA ARG A 38 -0.56 -22.70 1.24
C ARG A 38 -1.80 -22.96 2.08
N GLY A 39 -1.69 -22.89 3.41
CA GLY A 39 -2.83 -23.09 4.29
C GLY A 39 -3.96 -22.10 3.99
N LYS A 40 -3.64 -20.83 3.73
CA LYS A 40 -4.63 -19.83 3.34
C LYS A 40 -5.23 -20.07 1.96
N ILE A 41 -4.49 -20.64 1.01
CA ILE A 41 -5.04 -21.10 -0.28
C ILE A 41 -6.04 -22.23 -0.05
N PHE A 42 -5.75 -23.19 0.82
CA PHE A 42 -6.69 -24.27 1.15
C PHE A 42 -7.94 -23.75 1.85
N LEU A 43 -7.82 -22.75 2.75
CA LEU A 43 -8.98 -22.07 3.32
C LEU A 43 -9.82 -21.37 2.24
N ALA A 44 -9.17 -20.67 1.30
CA ALA A 44 -9.85 -20.02 0.19
C ALA A 44 -10.56 -21.04 -0.74
N TYR A 45 -9.92 -22.18 -1.00
CA TYR A 45 -10.52 -23.28 -1.76
C TYR A 45 -11.72 -23.90 -1.04
N GLY A 46 -11.60 -24.19 0.27
CA GLY A 46 -12.71 -24.74 1.06
C GLY A 46 -13.91 -23.80 1.16
N LEU A 47 -13.67 -22.49 1.27
CA LEU A 47 -14.73 -21.47 1.17
C LEU A 47 -15.39 -21.45 -0.21
N LEU A 48 -14.60 -21.64 -1.28
CA LEU A 48 -15.09 -21.68 -2.66
C LEU A 48 -15.91 -22.95 -2.95
N SER A 49 -15.46 -24.11 -2.48
CA SER A 49 -16.14 -25.41 -2.68
C SER A 49 -17.34 -25.61 -1.76
N GLY A 50 -17.41 -24.85 -0.66
CA GLY A 50 -18.45 -24.99 0.36
C GLY A 50 -18.12 -26.07 1.40
N GLU A 51 -16.91 -26.62 1.40
CA GLU A 51 -16.43 -27.57 2.42
C GLU A 51 -16.07 -26.89 3.75
N ILE A 52 -15.78 -25.59 3.72
CA ILE A 52 -15.50 -24.78 4.90
C ILE A 52 -16.53 -23.66 4.98
N GLU A 53 -17.24 -23.59 6.10
CA GLU A 53 -18.11 -22.47 6.42
C GLU A 53 -17.30 -21.29 6.97
N GLU A 54 -17.82 -20.08 6.76
CA GLU A 54 -17.21 -18.89 7.32
C GLU A 54 -17.43 -18.84 8.84
N ASP A 55 -16.34 -18.84 9.60
CA ASP A 55 -16.35 -18.56 11.04
C ASP A 55 -15.29 -17.51 11.43
N SER A 56 -15.27 -17.16 12.72
CA SER A 56 -14.32 -16.16 13.24
C SER A 56 -12.85 -16.58 13.09
N SER A 57 -12.55 -17.88 13.11
CA SER A 57 -11.20 -18.42 12.97
C SER A 57 -10.70 -18.32 11.52
N VAL A 58 -11.58 -18.58 10.54
CA VAL A 58 -11.31 -18.43 9.11
C VAL A 58 -11.09 -16.96 8.78
N ILE A 59 -11.98 -16.07 9.24
CA ILE A 59 -11.84 -14.62 9.05
C ILE A 59 -10.49 -14.17 9.65
N GLN A 60 -10.20 -14.53 10.89
CA GLN A 60 -8.95 -14.12 11.55
C GLN A 60 -7.73 -14.61 10.78
N THR A 61 -7.70 -15.88 10.38
CA THR A 61 -6.56 -16.48 9.68
C THR A 61 -6.30 -15.82 8.33
N LEU A 62 -7.35 -15.60 7.53
CA LEU A 62 -7.23 -14.88 6.26
C LEU A 62 -6.76 -13.45 6.49
N GLN A 63 -7.23 -12.78 7.55
CA GLN A 63 -6.89 -11.39 7.87
C GLN A 63 -5.46 -11.21 8.43
N LYS A 64 -4.84 -12.24 9.01
CA LYS A 64 -3.42 -12.19 9.45
C LYS A 64 -2.44 -11.93 8.30
N CYS A 65 -2.78 -12.31 7.06
CA CYS A 65 -1.88 -12.09 5.93
C CYS A 65 -1.62 -10.58 5.71
N THR A 66 -0.38 -10.17 5.51
CA THR A 66 -0.07 -8.76 5.20
C THR A 66 -0.24 -8.42 3.71
N LEU A 67 -0.59 -9.42 2.88
CA LEU A 67 -0.63 -9.32 1.42
C LEU A 67 0.68 -8.82 0.83
N CYS A 68 1.82 -9.11 1.47
CA CYS A 68 3.11 -8.56 1.10
C CYS A 68 3.75 -9.21 -0.14
N GLY A 69 3.28 -10.39 -0.55
CA GLY A 69 3.78 -11.12 -1.73
C GLY A 69 5.14 -11.80 -1.55
N ARG A 70 5.77 -11.77 -0.37
CA ARG A 70 7.09 -12.41 -0.15
C ARG A 70 7.08 -13.91 -0.47
N CYS A 71 6.00 -14.59 -0.08
CA CYS A 71 5.83 -16.03 -0.33
C CYS A 71 5.64 -16.41 -1.81
N GLU A 72 5.29 -15.45 -2.67
CA GLU A 72 5.14 -15.69 -4.12
C GLU A 72 6.49 -15.80 -4.81
N GLN A 73 7.52 -15.12 -4.29
CA GLN A 73 8.88 -15.16 -4.84
C GLN A 73 9.55 -16.53 -4.66
N ASP A 74 9.13 -17.29 -3.65
CA ASP A 74 9.61 -18.65 -3.40
C ASP A 74 8.66 -19.71 -4.02
N CYS A 75 7.61 -19.30 -4.75
CA CYS A 75 6.63 -20.23 -5.30
C CYS A 75 7.09 -20.80 -6.65
N PRO A 76 7.39 -22.11 -6.77
CA PRO A 76 7.82 -22.70 -8.05
C PRO A 76 6.72 -22.71 -9.11
N SER A 77 5.46 -22.65 -8.67
CA SER A 77 4.27 -22.60 -9.54
C SER A 77 3.82 -21.18 -9.85
N LEU A 78 4.56 -20.15 -9.39
CA LEU A 78 4.29 -18.72 -9.63
C LEU A 78 2.89 -18.25 -9.18
N VAL A 79 2.31 -18.93 -8.20
CA VAL A 79 0.96 -18.64 -7.70
C VAL A 79 0.89 -17.26 -7.06
N LYS A 80 -0.12 -16.46 -7.43
CA LYS A 80 -0.47 -15.16 -6.86
C LYS A 80 -1.24 -15.33 -5.55
N ILE A 81 -0.52 -15.78 -4.53
CA ILE A 81 -1.07 -16.10 -3.19
C ILE A 81 -1.79 -14.90 -2.59
N SER A 82 -1.24 -13.69 -2.71
CA SER A 82 -1.84 -12.47 -2.17
C SER A 82 -3.16 -12.10 -2.86
N ASP A 83 -3.29 -12.33 -4.17
CA ASP A 83 -4.54 -12.10 -4.91
C ASP A 83 -5.62 -13.09 -4.49
N ILE A 84 -5.26 -14.37 -4.30
CA ILE A 84 -6.18 -15.40 -3.76
C ILE A 84 -6.72 -14.99 -2.39
N ILE A 85 -5.83 -14.59 -1.48
CA ILE A 85 -6.22 -14.20 -0.12
C ILE A 85 -7.06 -12.92 -0.16
N HIS A 86 -6.72 -11.95 -1.02
CA HIS A 86 -7.51 -10.72 -1.15
C HIS A 86 -8.90 -10.99 -1.69
N ALA A 87 -9.03 -11.87 -2.69
CA ALA A 87 -10.33 -12.31 -3.21
C ALA A 87 -11.14 -13.05 -2.14
N ALA A 88 -10.52 -13.92 -1.35
CA ALA A 88 -11.17 -14.60 -0.22
C ALA A 88 -11.72 -13.56 0.77
N ARG A 89 -10.92 -12.56 1.15
CA ARG A 89 -11.36 -11.46 2.05
C ARG A 89 -12.56 -10.68 1.51
N LYS A 90 -12.60 -10.42 0.20
CA LYS A 90 -13.72 -9.73 -0.47
C LYS A 90 -15.01 -10.54 -0.46
N ASP A 91 -14.87 -11.85 -0.43
CA ASP A 91 -15.99 -12.79 -0.40
C ASP A 91 -16.50 -13.08 1.03
N LEU A 92 -15.75 -12.74 2.08
CA LEU A 92 -16.18 -12.86 3.48
C LEU A 92 -17.35 -11.93 3.81
N HIS A 93 -18.36 -12.44 4.51
CA HIS A 93 -19.51 -11.69 5.01
C HIS A 93 -19.15 -10.84 6.24
N GLY A 94 -18.41 -11.40 7.19
CA GLY A 94 -17.99 -10.77 8.43
C GLY A 94 -16.65 -10.04 8.34
N VAL A 95 -16.41 -9.17 9.32
CA VAL A 95 -15.10 -8.56 9.58
C VAL A 95 -14.77 -8.67 11.06
N LEU A 96 -13.49 -8.62 11.40
CA LEU A 96 -13.07 -8.52 12.79
C LEU A 96 -13.54 -7.19 13.40
N PRO A 97 -13.88 -7.13 14.71
CA PRO A 97 -14.31 -5.89 15.35
C PRO A 97 -13.31 -4.73 15.20
N ALA A 98 -12.00 -5.02 15.24
CA ALA A 98 -10.96 -4.03 14.99
C ALA A 98 -10.98 -3.49 13.55
N HIS A 99 -11.29 -4.35 12.57
CA HIS A 99 -11.42 -3.96 11.17
C HIS A 99 -12.69 -3.14 10.92
N GLN A 100 -13.80 -3.47 11.60
CA GLN A 100 -15.02 -2.66 11.54
C GLN A 100 -14.75 -1.23 12.00
N LYS A 101 -14.02 -1.05 13.12
CA LYS A 101 -13.63 0.29 13.61
C LYS A 101 -12.83 1.08 12.57
N ILE A 102 -11.94 0.45 11.82
CA ILE A 102 -11.17 1.11 10.75
C ILE A 102 -12.11 1.55 9.62
N ILE A 103 -13.02 0.68 9.19
CA ILE A 103 -14.00 0.98 8.13
C ILE A 103 -14.86 2.18 8.54
N ASP A 104 -15.43 2.14 9.75
CA ASP A 104 -16.27 3.21 10.29
C ASP A 104 -15.47 4.51 10.43
N SER A 105 -14.21 4.42 10.86
CA SER A 105 -13.34 5.59 11.03
C SER A 105 -13.04 6.26 9.69
N VAL A 106 -12.70 5.47 8.66
CA VAL A 106 -12.46 6.00 7.32
C VAL A 106 -13.74 6.62 6.74
N ALA A 107 -14.89 5.99 6.93
CA ALA A 107 -16.17 6.50 6.45
C ALA A 107 -16.57 7.81 7.13
N LYS A 108 -16.39 7.93 8.45
CA LYS A 108 -16.82 9.07 9.25
C LYS A 108 -15.80 10.22 9.27
N TYR A 109 -14.52 9.91 9.45
CA TYR A 109 -13.48 10.91 9.69
C TYR A 109 -12.54 11.10 8.49
N GLY A 110 -12.65 10.28 7.44
CA GLY A 110 -11.74 10.34 6.30
C GLY A 110 -10.32 9.83 6.62
N ASN A 111 -10.13 9.13 7.74
CA ASN A 111 -8.86 8.53 8.14
C ASN A 111 -9.08 7.29 9.03
N PRO A 112 -8.13 6.34 9.06
CA PRO A 112 -8.28 5.09 9.82
C PRO A 112 -8.08 5.26 11.34
N PHE A 113 -7.73 6.44 11.83
CA PHE A 113 -7.41 6.68 13.24
C PHE A 113 -8.58 7.24 14.05
N GLY A 114 -9.70 7.56 13.39
CA GLY A 114 -10.87 8.15 14.06
C GLY A 114 -10.62 9.58 14.56
N MET A 115 -9.66 10.28 13.97
CA MET A 115 -9.24 11.62 14.40
C MET A 115 -9.93 12.71 13.56
N GLU A 116 -10.37 13.79 14.19
CA GLU A 116 -10.81 14.98 13.45
C GLU A 116 -9.63 15.62 12.72
N SER A 117 -9.82 16.05 11.47
CA SER A 117 -8.79 16.78 10.73
C SER A 117 -8.55 18.16 11.36
N GLU A 118 -7.28 18.51 11.62
CA GLU A 118 -6.88 19.87 12.02
C GLU A 118 -7.15 20.87 10.90
N SER A 119 -7.08 20.44 9.64
CA SER A 119 -7.35 21.24 8.45
C SER A 119 -8.84 21.53 8.26
N ARG A 120 -9.75 20.74 8.85
CA ARG A 120 -11.18 21.13 8.96
C ARG A 120 -11.39 22.34 9.90
N LYS A 121 -10.43 22.63 10.78
CA LYS A 121 -10.47 23.80 11.69
C LYS A 121 -9.76 25.03 11.11
N ASN A 122 -8.88 24.84 10.14
CA ASN A 122 -8.14 25.90 9.47
C ASN A 122 -8.31 25.72 7.96
N GLU A 123 -9.23 26.46 7.35
CA GLU A 123 -9.51 26.46 5.90
C GLU A 123 -8.31 26.82 5.00
N GLN A 124 -7.11 27.05 5.54
CA GLN A 124 -5.99 27.70 4.85
C GLN A 124 -4.63 26.98 4.98
N ARG A 125 -4.58 25.64 4.91
CA ARG A 125 -3.29 24.93 4.73
C ARG A 125 -3.31 23.80 3.70
N GLY A 126 -4.15 23.91 2.67
CA GLY A 126 -3.72 23.51 1.35
C GLY A 126 -3.03 24.72 0.75
N VAL A 127 -1.89 24.55 0.06
CA VAL A 127 -1.51 25.57 -0.93
C VAL A 127 -2.78 25.80 -1.77
N GLU A 128 -3.25 27.05 -1.85
CA GLU A 128 -4.38 27.41 -2.71
C GLU A 128 -4.17 26.70 -4.05
N ALA A 129 -5.24 26.17 -4.64
CA ALA A 129 -5.16 25.60 -5.97
C ALA A 129 -4.72 26.73 -6.93
N GLY A 130 -3.41 26.94 -7.06
CA GLY A 130 -2.83 27.74 -8.12
C GLY A 130 -2.95 26.98 -9.43
N ASP A 131 -2.36 27.52 -10.49
CA ASP A 131 -2.29 26.86 -11.81
C ASP A 131 -1.46 25.55 -11.83
N ALA A 132 -1.09 25.03 -10.66
CA ALA A 132 -0.25 23.85 -10.47
C ALA A 132 -0.94 22.58 -10.99
N LYS A 133 -0.40 22.01 -12.07
CA LYS A 133 -0.86 20.73 -12.66
C LYS A 133 -0.36 19.49 -11.89
N ILE A 134 0.29 19.69 -10.74
CA ILE A 134 0.89 18.64 -9.90
C ILE A 134 0.24 18.69 -8.52
N ALA A 135 -0.24 17.55 -8.05
CA ALA A 135 -0.69 17.36 -6.68
C ALA A 135 0.30 16.53 -5.87
N TYR A 136 0.53 16.91 -4.61
CA TYR A 136 1.15 16.06 -3.61
C TYR A 136 0.07 15.48 -2.69
N PHE A 137 -0.10 14.16 -2.70
CA PHE A 137 -1.05 13.46 -1.84
C PHE A 137 -0.37 13.05 -0.54
N ALA A 138 -0.55 13.86 0.50
CA ALA A 138 -0.13 13.56 1.86
C ALA A 138 -1.12 12.54 2.45
N GLY A 139 -0.72 11.28 2.57
CA GLY A 139 -1.59 10.21 3.07
C GLY A 139 -1.95 10.38 4.56
N CYS A 140 -2.85 9.53 5.06
CA CYS A 140 -3.34 9.64 6.43
C CYS A 140 -2.24 9.53 7.51
N MET A 141 -1.20 8.71 7.29
CA MET A 141 -0.08 8.63 8.25
C MET A 141 0.62 9.99 8.41
N GLU A 142 0.95 10.65 7.31
CA GLU A 142 1.69 11.91 7.31
C GLU A 142 0.90 13.07 7.94
N ASN A 143 -0.43 13.03 7.86
CA ASN A 143 -1.26 14.09 8.42
C ASN A 143 -1.52 13.93 9.93
N TYR A 144 -1.60 12.69 10.41
CA TYR A 144 -2.06 12.41 11.78
C TYR A 144 -1.00 11.82 12.71
N LYS A 145 -0.01 11.09 12.20
CA LYS A 145 1.00 10.38 13.00
C LYS A 145 2.41 10.86 12.72
N GLU A 146 2.75 11.06 11.45
CA GLU A 146 4.10 11.36 10.98
C GLU A 146 4.19 12.75 10.32
N LYS A 147 3.81 13.79 11.07
CA LYS A 147 3.78 15.19 10.56
C LYS A 147 5.14 15.67 10.03
N GLY A 148 6.24 15.04 10.45
CA GLY A 148 7.60 15.33 9.95
C GLY A 148 7.80 14.98 8.48
N LEU A 149 7.21 13.89 7.99
CA LEU A 149 7.36 13.43 6.61
C LEU A 149 6.74 14.43 5.62
N LYS A 150 5.51 14.88 5.89
CA LYS A 150 4.85 15.91 5.08
C LYS A 150 5.69 17.19 5.00
N LYS A 151 6.20 17.67 6.14
CA LYS A 151 7.04 18.87 6.18
C LYS A 151 8.33 18.70 5.38
N ALA A 152 8.96 17.53 5.46
CA ALA A 152 10.16 17.23 4.67
C ALA A 152 9.86 17.23 3.17
N ALA A 153 8.79 16.56 2.73
CA ALA A 153 8.39 16.52 1.32
C ALA A 153 8.09 17.93 0.78
N LEU A 154 7.32 18.74 1.50
CA LEU A 154 7.02 20.12 1.10
C LEU A 154 8.27 21.00 1.04
N SER A 155 9.18 20.85 2.01
CA SER A 155 10.46 21.58 1.99
C SER A 155 11.33 21.19 0.78
N ILE A 156 11.28 19.94 0.35
CA ILE A 156 11.98 19.49 -0.87
C ILE A 156 11.36 20.16 -2.10
N PHE A 157 10.04 20.14 -2.26
CA PHE A 157 9.38 20.79 -3.40
C PHE A 157 9.67 22.28 -3.45
N GLU A 158 9.61 22.98 -2.31
CA GLU A 158 9.94 24.40 -2.20
C GLU A 158 11.38 24.70 -2.64
N LYS A 159 12.37 23.94 -2.14
CA LYS A 159 13.78 24.11 -2.51
C LYS A 159 14.06 23.84 -3.99
N LEU A 160 13.26 22.98 -4.60
CA LEU A 160 13.35 22.64 -6.03
C LEU A 160 12.52 23.58 -6.91
N GLY A 161 11.81 24.55 -6.33
CA GLY A 161 10.93 25.45 -7.07
C GLY A 161 9.75 24.74 -7.74
N VAL A 162 9.33 23.59 -7.21
CA VAL A 162 8.20 22.81 -7.72
C VAL A 162 6.94 23.21 -6.98
N ASP A 163 6.01 23.85 -7.68
CA ASP A 163 4.71 24.18 -7.12
C ASP A 163 3.79 22.95 -7.13
N VAL A 164 3.16 22.67 -5.99
CA VAL A 164 2.31 21.50 -5.78
C VAL A 164 1.04 21.86 -5.03
N ALA A 165 -0.10 21.40 -5.53
CA ALA A 165 -1.34 21.41 -4.79
C ALA A 165 -1.32 20.30 -3.71
N VAL A 166 -1.52 20.65 -2.44
CA VAL A 166 -1.41 19.70 -1.33
C VAL A 166 -2.78 19.08 -1.01
N ILE A 167 -2.87 17.75 -1.09
CA ILE A 167 -4.06 16.98 -0.69
C ILE A 167 -3.75 16.26 0.62
N ASP A 168 -4.33 16.73 1.72
CA ASP A 168 -3.92 16.33 3.09
C ASP A 168 -5.06 16.00 4.06
N ASN A 169 -6.28 15.83 3.53
CA ASN A 169 -7.47 15.54 4.35
C ASN A 169 -8.19 14.26 3.96
N GLU A 170 -7.61 13.51 3.03
CA GLU A 170 -8.26 12.35 2.44
C GLU A 170 -7.45 11.09 2.70
N CYS A 171 -8.14 9.99 3.01
CA CYS A 171 -7.54 8.66 3.00
C CYS A 171 -7.66 8.07 1.60
N CYS A 172 -6.59 7.44 1.11
CA CYS A 172 -6.61 6.69 -0.14
C CYS A 172 -7.58 5.48 -0.14
N GLY A 173 -8.07 5.08 1.05
CA GLY A 173 -8.97 3.95 1.24
C GLY A 173 -8.28 2.58 1.26
N ASN A 174 -6.95 2.53 1.10
CA ASN A 174 -6.18 1.28 1.14
C ASN A 174 -6.49 0.39 2.35
N PRO A 175 -6.59 0.91 3.60
CA PRO A 175 -6.89 0.06 4.75
C PRO A 175 -8.23 -0.68 4.63
N VAL A 176 -9.24 -0.06 4.01
CA VAL A 176 -10.56 -0.66 3.77
C VAL A 176 -10.46 -1.74 2.68
N GLU A 177 -9.70 -1.44 1.62
CA GLU A 177 -9.51 -2.36 0.51
C GLU A 177 -8.78 -3.64 0.93
N ILE A 178 -7.69 -3.55 1.68
CA ILE A 178 -6.92 -4.72 2.13
C ILE A 178 -7.72 -5.61 3.09
N ILE A 179 -8.69 -5.06 3.83
CA ILE A 179 -9.63 -5.82 4.66
C ILE A 179 -10.58 -6.65 3.78
N GLY A 180 -10.72 -6.31 2.50
CA GLY A 180 -11.66 -6.95 1.57
C GLY A 180 -13.00 -6.22 1.51
N ARG A 181 -13.02 -4.90 1.71
CA ARG A 181 -14.23 -4.07 1.57
C ARG A 181 -14.06 -3.05 0.46
N GLU A 182 -15.18 -2.58 -0.07
CA GLU A 182 -15.20 -1.64 -1.18
C GLU A 182 -14.60 -0.28 -0.77
N ASN A 183 -13.64 0.21 -1.56
CA ASN A 183 -13.05 1.53 -1.37
C ASN A 183 -13.91 2.62 -2.06
N LYS A 184 -14.64 3.39 -1.26
CA LYS A 184 -15.49 4.50 -1.74
C LYS A 184 -14.80 5.88 -1.73
N GLN A 185 -13.52 5.95 -1.37
CA GLN A 185 -12.80 7.22 -1.27
C GLN A 185 -12.21 7.65 -2.61
N LEU A 186 -11.78 6.70 -3.43
CA LEU A 186 -11.03 6.98 -4.66
C LEU A 186 -11.83 7.86 -5.64
N SER A 187 -13.12 7.59 -5.85
CA SER A 187 -13.96 8.37 -6.77
C SER A 187 -14.20 9.81 -6.31
N LYS A 188 -14.27 10.04 -4.99
CA LYS A 188 -14.38 11.39 -4.42
C LYS A 188 -13.11 12.19 -4.66
N ILE A 189 -11.96 11.55 -4.44
CA ILE A 189 -10.66 12.17 -4.64
C ILE A 189 -10.43 12.43 -6.14
N GLU A 190 -10.79 11.49 -7.01
CA GLU A 190 -10.72 11.66 -8.47
C GLU A 190 -11.46 12.92 -8.93
N LYS A 191 -12.71 13.10 -8.48
CA LYS A 191 -13.49 14.29 -8.82
C LYS A 191 -12.80 15.58 -8.37
N LYS A 192 -12.27 15.60 -7.14
CA LYS A 192 -11.54 16.77 -6.63
C LYS A 192 -10.29 17.09 -7.47
N LEU A 193 -9.55 16.06 -7.88
CA LEU A 193 -8.37 16.23 -8.73
C LEU A 193 -8.73 16.78 -10.13
N ASP A 194 -9.89 16.39 -10.68
CA ASP A 194 -10.40 16.96 -11.93
C ASP A 194 -10.78 18.42 -11.79
N ASP A 195 -11.52 18.76 -10.72
CA ASP A 195 -11.96 20.12 -10.43
C ASP A 195 -10.76 21.07 -10.27
N MET A 196 -9.62 20.53 -9.79
CA MET A 196 -8.33 21.22 -9.67
C MET A 196 -7.45 21.12 -10.92
N ALA A 197 -7.94 20.53 -12.02
CA ALA A 197 -7.23 20.34 -13.28
C ALA A 197 -5.85 19.63 -13.16
N ILE A 198 -5.69 18.77 -12.16
CA ILE A 198 -4.44 18.05 -11.89
C ILE A 198 -4.13 17.08 -13.03
N LYS A 199 -2.85 16.96 -13.39
CA LYS A 199 -2.34 16.00 -14.38
C LYS A 199 -1.36 15.00 -13.80
N LYS A 200 -0.65 15.36 -12.73
CA LYS A 200 0.35 14.53 -12.07
C LYS A 200 0.08 14.46 -10.58
N ILE A 201 0.24 13.28 -9.98
CA ILE A 201 0.08 13.07 -8.55
C ILE A 201 1.33 12.39 -8.00
N ILE A 202 1.92 13.02 -6.98
CA ILE A 202 3.11 12.54 -6.29
C ILE A 202 2.70 12.03 -4.91
N PHE A 203 3.23 10.87 -4.53
CA PHE A 203 2.96 10.20 -3.26
C PHE A 203 4.25 9.89 -2.51
N SER A 204 4.29 10.09 -1.20
CA SER A 204 5.36 9.53 -0.33
C SER A 204 5.00 8.17 0.26
N CYS A 205 3.73 7.79 0.21
CA CYS A 205 3.25 6.50 0.68
C CYS A 205 3.01 5.55 -0.51
N PRO A 206 3.75 4.43 -0.61
CA PRO A 206 3.57 3.45 -1.69
C PRO A 206 2.15 2.86 -1.73
N SER A 207 1.52 2.60 -0.58
CA SER A 207 0.15 2.07 -0.53
C SER A 207 -0.89 3.09 -1.01
N CYS A 208 -0.64 4.38 -0.80
CA CYS A 208 -1.48 5.42 -1.40
C CYS A 208 -1.31 5.40 -2.93
N MET A 209 -0.08 5.40 -3.43
CA MET A 209 0.18 5.31 -4.88
C MET A 209 -0.50 4.08 -5.51
N GLN A 210 -0.36 2.91 -4.88
CA GLN A 210 -1.00 1.68 -5.35
C GLN A 210 -2.52 1.84 -5.51
N SER A 211 -3.17 2.47 -4.54
CA SER A 211 -4.63 2.62 -4.53
C SER A 211 -5.14 3.54 -5.65
N PHE A 212 -4.26 4.35 -6.23
CA PHE A 212 -4.59 5.28 -7.32
C PHE A 212 -4.29 4.70 -8.70
N LEU A 213 -3.60 3.56 -8.83
CA LEU A 213 -3.27 2.94 -10.11
C LEU A 213 -4.47 2.77 -11.08
N PRO A 214 -5.71 2.50 -10.63
CA PRO A 214 -6.86 2.48 -11.53
C PRO A 214 -7.09 3.79 -12.32
N LEU A 215 -6.53 4.90 -11.86
CA LEU A 215 -6.63 6.23 -12.47
C LEU A 215 -5.41 6.60 -13.34
N ASN A 216 -4.48 5.66 -13.59
CA ASN A 216 -3.23 5.93 -14.33
C ASN A 216 -3.42 6.34 -15.80
N LYS A 217 -4.59 6.07 -16.39
CA LYS A 217 -4.95 6.55 -17.74
C LYS A 217 -5.26 8.05 -17.76
N LYS A 218 -5.52 8.64 -16.60
CA LYS A 218 -6.01 10.01 -16.44
C LYS A 218 -4.97 10.92 -15.78
N PHE A 219 -4.24 10.37 -14.81
CA PHE A 219 -3.18 11.09 -14.10
C PHE A 219 -1.85 10.35 -14.23
N GLU A 220 -0.76 11.10 -14.34
CA GLU A 220 0.58 10.58 -14.14
C GLU A 220 0.80 10.32 -12.64
N ILE A 221 0.90 9.05 -12.27
CA ILE A 221 0.99 8.61 -10.87
C ILE A 221 2.43 8.23 -10.56
N MET A 222 3.02 8.83 -9.52
CA MET A 222 4.44 8.66 -9.25
C MET A 222 4.75 8.67 -7.75
N HIS A 223 5.69 7.81 -7.34
CA HIS A 223 6.26 7.91 -6.01
C HIS A 223 7.28 9.05 -5.94
N ILE A 224 7.38 9.74 -4.80
CA ILE A 224 8.32 10.86 -4.61
C ILE A 224 9.77 10.45 -4.92
N SER A 225 10.15 9.20 -4.64
CA SER A 225 11.48 8.71 -4.99
C SER A 225 11.72 8.69 -6.50
N GLN A 226 10.73 8.29 -7.31
CA GLN A 226 10.84 8.31 -8.77
C GLN A 226 10.93 9.75 -9.29
N PHE A 227 10.11 10.64 -8.72
CA PHE A 227 10.12 12.06 -9.08
C PHE A 227 11.49 12.68 -8.85
N LEU A 228 12.05 12.51 -7.65
CA LEU A 228 13.33 13.06 -7.27
C LEU A 228 14.50 12.38 -8.00
N ALA A 229 14.44 11.06 -8.22
CA ALA A 229 15.48 10.34 -8.95
C ALA A 229 15.61 10.78 -10.42
N GLY A 230 14.56 11.38 -10.99
CA GLY A 230 14.57 11.98 -12.32
C GLY A 230 15.22 13.37 -12.38
N MET A 231 15.55 13.97 -11.24
CA MET A 231 16.10 15.33 -11.16
C MET A 231 17.61 15.30 -10.94
N ASP A 232 18.27 16.38 -11.35
CA ASP A 232 19.66 16.64 -10.98
C ASP A 232 19.68 17.34 -9.62
N LEU A 233 20.06 16.59 -8.58
CA LEU A 233 20.01 17.04 -7.19
C LEU A 233 21.42 17.22 -6.66
N ASN A 234 21.76 18.44 -6.25
CA ASN A 234 23.01 18.70 -5.54
C ASN A 234 22.85 18.37 -4.04
N LEU A 235 22.76 17.08 -3.73
CA LEU A 235 22.66 16.60 -2.36
C LEU A 235 24.03 16.63 -1.68
N LYS A 236 24.04 17.08 -0.42
CA LYS A 236 25.20 16.88 0.44
C LYS A 236 25.20 15.42 0.91
N ASP A 237 26.40 14.89 1.09
CA ASP A 237 26.60 13.64 1.81
C ASP A 237 25.89 13.73 3.18
N ALA A 238 25.09 12.72 3.50
CA ALA A 238 24.33 12.67 4.73
C ALA A 238 25.24 12.62 5.97
N GLY A 239 26.50 12.21 5.82
CA GLY A 239 27.46 12.03 6.90
C GLY A 239 27.09 10.89 7.85
N MET A 240 26.22 9.98 7.40
CA MET A 240 25.69 8.88 8.19
C MET A 240 25.77 7.58 7.41
N LYS A 241 25.92 6.48 8.13
CA LYS A 241 25.81 5.14 7.54
C LYS A 241 24.34 4.81 7.31
N LEU A 242 23.94 4.73 6.04
CA LEU A 242 22.57 4.40 5.64
C LEU A 242 22.44 2.91 5.31
N ILE A 243 21.32 2.31 5.70
CA ILE A 243 20.91 0.98 5.26
C ILE A 243 19.49 1.07 4.71
N TYR A 244 19.23 0.47 3.56
CA TYR A 244 17.96 0.59 2.87
C TYR A 244 17.10 -0.65 3.04
N HIS A 245 15.82 -0.45 3.35
CA HIS A 245 14.82 -1.51 3.44
C HIS A 245 13.79 -1.35 2.31
N ASP A 246 13.72 -2.34 1.42
CA ASP A 246 12.73 -2.36 0.35
C ASP A 246 11.31 -2.55 0.86
N SER A 247 10.42 -1.63 0.49
CA SER A 247 9.00 -1.74 0.77
C SER A 247 8.36 -2.86 -0.04
N SER A 248 7.54 -3.69 0.61
CA SER A 248 6.74 -4.71 -0.09
C SER A 248 5.79 -4.12 -1.14
N VAL A 249 5.33 -2.88 -0.97
CA VAL A 249 4.45 -2.24 -1.95
C VAL A 249 5.26 -1.53 -3.03
N LEU A 250 6.23 -0.68 -2.66
CA LEU A 250 7.03 0.07 -3.64
C LEU A 250 7.85 -0.88 -4.53
N GLY A 251 8.51 -1.85 -3.90
CA GLY A 251 9.28 -2.88 -4.58
C GLY A 251 8.38 -3.94 -5.19
N ARG A 252 7.95 -4.95 -4.42
CA ARG A 252 7.31 -6.15 -4.98
C ARG A 252 6.03 -5.90 -5.78
N LYS A 253 5.22 -4.91 -5.40
CA LYS A 253 3.92 -4.67 -6.06
C LYS A 253 3.99 -3.64 -7.18
N LEU A 254 4.87 -2.63 -7.06
CA LEU A 254 4.99 -1.55 -8.04
C LEU A 254 6.24 -1.65 -8.92
N GLY A 255 7.17 -2.54 -8.60
CA GLY A 255 8.42 -2.78 -9.36
C GLY A 255 9.45 -1.65 -9.21
N ILE A 256 9.33 -0.81 -8.20
CA ILE A 256 10.17 0.39 -8.03
C ILE A 256 11.28 0.08 -7.02
N TYR A 257 12.44 -0.32 -7.54
CA TYR A 257 13.63 -0.64 -6.76
C TYR A 257 14.75 0.40 -6.94
N GLU A 258 14.96 0.87 -8.17
CA GLU A 258 16.11 1.73 -8.51
C GLU A 258 15.98 3.17 -8.02
N ALA A 259 14.77 3.73 -8.04
CA ALA A 259 14.59 5.15 -7.72
C ALA A 259 15.03 5.53 -6.29
N PRO A 260 14.68 4.78 -5.22
CA PRO A 260 15.23 4.99 -3.89
C PRO A 260 16.76 4.87 -3.84
N ARG A 261 17.33 3.86 -4.50
CA ARG A 261 18.78 3.58 -4.50
C ARG A 261 19.57 4.71 -5.12
N LYS A 262 19.12 5.22 -6.28
CA LYS A 262 19.75 6.38 -6.95
C LYS A 262 19.82 7.60 -6.03
N LEU A 263 18.77 7.87 -5.26
CA LEU A 263 18.74 8.98 -4.31
C LEU A 263 19.70 8.78 -3.13
N LEU A 264 19.80 7.55 -2.64
CA LEU A 264 20.73 7.21 -1.56
C LEU A 264 22.19 7.30 -2.01
N GLU A 265 22.49 6.88 -3.24
CA GLU A 265 23.81 7.07 -3.85
C GLU A 265 24.18 8.55 -3.98
N MET A 266 23.24 9.39 -4.43
CA MET A 266 23.43 10.85 -4.46
C MET A 266 23.67 11.45 -3.05
N ALA A 267 23.18 10.80 -2.00
CA ALA A 267 23.28 11.26 -0.61
C ALA A 267 24.49 10.68 0.16
N GLY A 268 25.48 10.10 -0.52
CA GLY A 268 26.69 9.55 0.10
C GLY A 268 26.75 8.01 0.14
N GLY A 269 25.84 7.34 -0.54
CA GLY A 269 25.80 5.88 -0.64
C GLY A 269 25.03 5.20 0.49
N PHE A 270 24.81 3.90 0.34
CA PHE A 270 24.07 3.09 1.31
C PHE A 270 24.52 1.62 1.32
N ILE A 271 23.98 0.86 2.25
CA ILE A 271 24.19 -0.58 2.37
C ILE A 271 22.86 -1.30 2.18
N GLU A 272 22.92 -2.45 1.51
CA GLU A 272 21.79 -3.34 1.36
C GLU A 272 21.66 -4.31 2.52
N PHE A 273 20.43 -4.66 2.89
CA PHE A 273 20.20 -5.87 3.68
C PHE A 273 20.59 -7.11 2.89
N LYS A 274 20.94 -8.20 3.57
CA LYS A 274 21.16 -9.51 2.93
C LYS A 274 19.94 -9.96 2.10
N GLN A 275 18.74 -9.61 2.57
CA GLN A 275 17.49 -9.81 1.84
C GLN A 275 17.00 -8.43 1.41
N HIS A 276 17.24 -8.09 0.15
CA HIS A 276 16.81 -6.86 -0.49
C HIS A 276 15.87 -7.17 -1.67
N GLU A 277 15.39 -6.13 -2.32
CA GLU A 277 14.50 -6.18 -3.49
C GLU A 277 13.27 -7.08 -3.26
N GLU A 278 13.00 -8.05 -4.14
CA GLU A 278 11.88 -8.98 -4.01
C GLU A 278 12.00 -9.89 -2.79
N LEU A 279 13.21 -10.12 -2.29
CA LEU A 279 13.49 -11.01 -1.16
C LEU A 279 13.36 -10.31 0.20
N ALA A 280 13.26 -8.99 0.25
CA ALA A 280 13.14 -8.21 1.48
C ALA A 280 11.97 -8.68 2.36
N GLN A 281 12.15 -8.69 3.68
CA GLN A 281 11.06 -9.11 4.58
C GLN A 281 9.91 -8.09 4.58
N CYS A 282 8.73 -8.55 5.03
CA CYS A 282 7.56 -7.69 5.20
C CYS A 282 7.72 -6.76 6.40
#